data_AF-A0A2H6EA44-F1
#
_entry.id   AF-A0A2H6EA44-F1
#
_cell.length_a   1.000
_cell.length_b   1.000
_cell.length_c   1.000
_cell.angle_alpha   90.00
_cell.angle_beta   90.00
_cell.angle_gamma   90.00
#
_symmetry.space_group_name_H-M   'P 1'
#
loop_
_entity.id
_entity.type
_entity.pdbx_description
1 polymer ?
#
loop_
_entity_poly.entity_id
_entity_poly.type
_entity_poly.pdbx_seq_one_letter_code
_entity_poly.pdbx_strand_id
1 'polypeptide(L)'
;MFPFLSGLKEQTGYLIFTSLHLPLFSLLFWGLLGDQSAAANLILGLDIFFIIHLGLHLLLIKHKNNQFGNFFSWGLIILTGFFGLLDLVTGF
;
A
#
# COMPACT_ATOMS: atom_id res chain seq x y z
N MET A 1 5.14 8.05 8.24
CA MET A 1 6.34 8.01 7.36
C MET A 1 7.11 6.72 7.64
N PHE A 2 7.58 5.99 6.62
CA PHE A 2 8.35 4.75 6.85
C PHE A 2 9.59 5.04 7.73
N PRO A 3 9.92 4.21 8.73
CA PRO A 3 11.07 4.40 9.62
C PRO A 3 12.42 4.60 8.91
N PHE A 4 12.61 3.95 7.75
CA PHE A 4 13.83 4.09 6.94
C PHE A 4 13.98 5.49 6.34
N LEU A 5 12.87 6.22 6.18
CA LEU A 5 12.83 7.61 5.72
C LEU A 5 12.80 8.62 6.88
N SER A 6 12.74 8.18 8.14
CA SER A 6 12.68 9.06 9.32
C SER A 6 14.00 9.79 9.62
N GLY A 7 15.12 9.35 9.01
CA GLY A 7 16.40 10.05 9.06
C GLY A 7 16.57 11.11 7.97
N LEU A 8 15.65 11.17 7.00
CA LEU A 8 15.64 12.17 5.94
C LEU A 8 14.68 13.30 6.32
N LYS A 9 15.01 14.55 5.93
CA LYS A 9 14.13 15.71 6.11
C LYS A 9 12.71 15.34 5.70
N GLU A 10 11.70 15.67 6.51
CA GLU A 10 10.28 15.28 6.32
C GLU A 10 9.80 15.41 4.87
N GLN A 11 10.17 16.51 4.22
CA GLN A 11 9.95 16.80 2.81
C GLN A 11 10.43 15.69 1.86
N THR A 12 11.62 15.13 2.06
CA THR A 12 12.19 14.08 1.19
C THR A 12 11.46 12.74 1.36
N GLY A 13 11.10 12.35 2.58
CA GLY A 13 10.37 11.10 2.77
C GLY A 13 8.90 11.20 2.40
N TYR A 14 8.28 12.39 2.48
CA TYR A 14 6.99 12.64 1.83
C TYR A 14 7.09 12.50 0.31
N LEU A 15 8.12 13.08 -0.32
CA LEU A 15 8.31 13.04 -1.77
C LEU A 15 8.55 11.61 -2.28
N ILE A 16 9.38 10.83 -1.57
CA ILE A 16 9.64 9.42 -1.91
C ILE A 16 8.37 8.57 -1.72
N PHE A 17 7.65 8.78 -0.61
CA PHE A 17 6.40 8.06 -0.35
C PHE A 17 5.36 8.35 -1.44
N THR A 18 5.11 9.63 -1.74
CA THR A 18 4.17 10.04 -2.79
C THR A 18 4.61 9.54 -4.17
N SER A 19 5.92 9.60 -4.47
CA SER A 19 6.47 9.08 -5.73
C SER A 19 6.27 7.58 -5.89
N LEU A 20 6.27 6.80 -4.81
CA LEU A 20 6.02 5.36 -4.89
C LEU A 20 4.56 5.02 -5.21
N HIS A 21 3.62 5.94 -4.95
CA HIS A 21 2.20 5.75 -5.26
C HIS A 21 1.88 6.08 -6.72
N LEU A 22 2.66 6.95 -7.37
CA LEU A 22 2.50 7.29 -8.80
C LEU A 22 2.55 6.04 -9.71
N PRO A 23 3.54 5.14 -9.62
CA PRO A 23 3.58 3.88 -10.36
C PRO A 23 2.36 3.00 -10.10
N LEU A 24 1.88 2.96 -8.85
CA LEU A 24 0.68 2.23 -8.45
C LEU A 24 -0.56 2.72 -9.18
N PHE A 25 -0.73 4.04 -9.29
CA PHE A 25 -1.81 4.61 -10.09
C PHE A 25 -1.68 4.28 -11.57
N SER A 26 -0.47 4.32 -12.13
CA SER A 26 -0.23 3.92 -13.52
C SER A 26 -0.60 2.46 -13.78
N LEU A 27 -0.25 1.54 -12.87
CA LEU A 27 -0.64 0.13 -12.94
C LEU A 27 -2.17 -0.02 -12.84
N LEU A 28 -2.82 0.76 -11.98
CA LEU A 28 -4.27 0.74 -11.81
C LEU A 28 -4.98 1.16 -13.10
N PHE A 29 -4.52 2.25 -13.74
CA PHE A 29 -5.03 2.65 -15.06
C PHE A 29 -4.74 1.62 -16.14
N TRP A 30 -3.59 0.94 -16.09
CA TRP A 30 -3.25 -0.11 -17.03
C TRP A 30 -4.22 -1.29 -16.97
N GLY A 31 -4.54 -1.78 -15.76
CA GLY A 31 -5.51 -2.87 -15.62
C GLY A 31 -6.95 -2.45 -15.92
N LEU A 32 -7.32 -1.20 -15.61
CA LEU A 32 -8.66 -0.66 -15.90
C LEU A 32 -8.92 -0.50 -17.42
N LEU A 33 -7.87 -0.16 -18.19
CA LEU A 33 -7.93 0.02 -19.64
C LEU A 33 -7.52 -1.24 -20.43
N GLY A 34 -7.08 -2.29 -19.73
CA GLY A 34 -6.64 -3.55 -20.30
C GLY A 34 -7.79 -4.52 -20.62
N ASP A 35 -7.43 -5.76 -20.99
CA ASP A 35 -8.39 -6.84 -21.13
C ASP A 35 -8.79 -7.42 -19.76
N GLN A 36 -9.85 -8.25 -19.72
CA GLN A 36 -10.31 -8.88 -18.46
C GLN A 36 -9.21 -9.70 -17.77
N SER A 37 -8.31 -10.32 -18.54
CA SER A 37 -7.18 -11.06 -18.02
C SER A 37 -6.15 -10.16 -17.32
N ALA A 38 -5.83 -9.00 -17.91
CA ALA A 38 -4.95 -8.01 -17.31
C ALA A 38 -5.56 -7.38 -16.05
N ALA A 39 -6.87 -7.13 -16.05
CA ALA A 39 -7.58 -6.64 -14.88
C ALA A 39 -7.52 -7.67 -13.73
N ALA A 40 -7.79 -8.94 -13.99
CA ALA A 40 -7.71 -10.01 -12.98
C ALA A 40 -6.29 -10.17 -12.41
N ASN A 41 -5.27 -10.15 -13.27
CA ASN A 41 -3.88 -10.22 -12.84
C ASN A 41 -3.45 -8.99 -12.04
N LEU A 42 -3.97 -7.80 -12.37
CA LEU A 42 -3.73 -6.58 -11.62
C LEU A 42 -4.34 -6.66 -10.22
N ILE A 43 -5.60 -7.11 -10.11
CA ILE A 43 -6.31 -7.25 -8.83
C ILE A 43 -5.52 -8.17 -7.89
N LEU A 44 -5.17 -9.37 -8.37
CA LEU A 44 -4.36 -10.31 -7.60
C LEU A 44 -3.01 -9.71 -7.17
N GLY A 45 -2.36 -8.94 -8.05
CA GLY A 45 -1.13 -8.23 -7.72
C GLY A 45 -1.32 -7.14 -6.65
N LEU A 46 -2.43 -6.40 -6.72
CA LEU A 46 -2.81 -5.37 -5.75
C LEU A 46 -3.15 -5.99 -4.39
N ASP A 47 -3.83 -7.13 -4.34
CA ASP A 47 -4.18 -7.80 -3.09
C ASP A 47 -2.94 -8.26 -2.33
N ILE A 48 -2.02 -8.93 -3.05
CA ILE A 48 -0.72 -9.31 -2.49
C ILE A 48 0.04 -8.07 -2.01
N PHE A 49 0.04 -7.00 -2.81
CA PHE A 49 0.68 -5.74 -2.43
C PHE A 49 0.07 -5.15 -1.16
N PHE A 50 -1.26 -5.09 -1.03
CA PHE A 50 -1.94 -4.54 0.15
C PHE A 50 -1.67 -5.37 1.41
N ILE A 51 -1.64 -6.70 1.30
CA ILE A 51 -1.30 -7.59 2.42
C ILE A 51 0.15 -7.34 2.87
N ILE A 52 1.10 -7.30 1.93
CA ILE A 52 2.52 -7.04 2.22
C ILE A 52 2.69 -5.63 2.80
N HIS A 53 1.99 -4.63 2.24
CA HIS A 53 2.02 -3.25 2.70
C HIS A 53 1.51 -3.12 4.14
N LEU A 54 0.39 -3.76 4.46
CA LEU A 54 -0.12 -3.85 5.84
C LEU A 54 0.93 -4.50 6.76
N GLY A 55 1.51 -5.63 6.37
CA GLY A 55 2.56 -6.30 7.15
C GLY A 55 3.81 -5.44 7.40
N LEU A 56 4.26 -4.71 6.38
CA LEU A 56 5.34 -3.72 6.51
C LEU A 56 4.97 -2.64 7.53
N HIS A 57 3.78 -2.09 7.45
CA HIS A 57 3.30 -1.09 8.41
C HIS A 57 3.18 -1.64 9.84
N LEU A 58 2.74 -2.89 10.02
CA LEU A 58 2.71 -3.57 11.31
C LEU A 58 4.13 -3.76 11.88
N LEU A 59 5.10 -4.18 11.07
CA LEU A 59 6.49 -4.36 11.50
C LEU A 59 7.11 -3.02 11.92
N LEU A 60 6.82 -1.97 11.15
CA LEU A 60 7.35 -0.64 11.34
C LEU A 60 6.63 0.15 12.45
N ILE A 61 5.52 -0.36 12.99
CA ILE A 61 4.80 0.25 14.12
C ILE A 61 5.66 0.35 15.37
N LYS A 62 6.54 -0.63 15.58
CA LYS A 62 7.36 -0.77 16.79
C LYS A 62 8.61 0.11 16.75
N HIS A 63 8.87 0.79 15.65
CA HIS A 63 10.05 1.63 15.50
C HIS A 63 9.82 3.00 16.15
N LYS A 64 10.75 3.43 17.02
CA LYS A 64 10.66 4.63 17.89
C LYS A 64 10.43 5.97 17.16
N ASN A 65 10.62 6.00 15.84
CA ASN A 65 10.46 7.17 14.96
C ASN A 65 9.26 7.06 14.00
N ASN A 66 8.35 6.12 14.22
CA ASN A 66 7.21 5.95 13.35
C ASN A 66 6.16 7.05 13.60
N GLN A 67 6.20 8.10 12.78
CA GLN A 67 5.21 9.19 12.82
C GLN A 67 3.90 8.84 12.08
N PHE A 68 3.63 7.57 11.74
CA PHE A 68 2.31 7.14 11.26
C PHE A 68 1.29 7.06 12.43
N GLY A 69 1.12 8.15 13.17
CA GLY A 69 0.17 8.26 14.29
C GLY A 69 -1.24 8.69 13.88
N ASN A 70 -1.50 8.90 12.59
CA ASN A 70 -2.81 9.36 12.13
C ASN A 70 -3.76 8.16 12.01
N PHE A 71 -4.75 8.09 12.90
CA PHE A 71 -5.75 7.02 12.96
C PHE A 71 -6.42 6.77 11.60
N PHE A 72 -6.62 7.83 10.82
CA PHE A 72 -7.16 7.76 9.46
C PHE A 72 -6.29 6.92 8.51
N SER A 73 -4.97 7.12 8.52
CA SER A 73 -4.05 6.34 7.68
C SER A 73 -4.03 4.87 8.08
N TRP A 74 -4.11 4.59 9.39
CA TRP A 74 -4.21 3.23 9.90
C TRP A 74 -5.51 2.53 9.49
N GLY A 75 -6.63 3.26 9.51
CA GLY A 75 -7.91 2.76 9.02
C GLY A 75 -7.85 2.35 7.55
N LEU A 76 -7.24 3.20 6.70
CA LEU A 76 -7.07 2.89 5.29
C LEU A 76 -6.21 1.64 5.07
N ILE A 77 -5.06 1.54 5.74
CA ILE A 77 -4.13 0.41 5.57
C ILE A 77 -4.76 -0.92 6.04
N ILE A 78 -5.45 -0.90 7.20
CA ILE A 78 -6.17 -2.09 7.69
C ILE A 78 -7.27 -2.48 6.72
N LEU A 79 -8.09 -1.53 6.26
CA LEU A 79 -9.20 -1.83 5.35
C LEU A 79 -8.67 -2.40 4.03
N THR A 80 -7.68 -1.77 3.40
CA THR A 80 -7.12 -2.27 2.14
C THR A 80 -6.48 -3.64 2.29
N GLY A 81 -5.75 -3.89 3.39
CA GLY A 81 -5.16 -5.21 3.65
C GLY A 81 -6.21 -6.27 3.97
N PHE A 82 -7.29 -5.92 4.68
CA PHE A 82 -8.40 -6.83 5.00
C PHE A 82 -9.21 -7.18 3.76
N PHE A 83 -9.54 -6.21 2.92
CA PHE A 83 -10.24 -6.45 1.66
C PHE A 83 -9.38 -7.25 0.68
N GLY A 84 -8.09 -6.95 0.55
CA GLY A 84 -7.20 -7.76 -0.30
C GLY A 84 -7.04 -9.20 0.19
N LEU A 85 -7.01 -9.42 1.51
CA LEU A 85 -7.01 -10.77 2.07
C LEU A 85 -8.34 -11.49 1.82
N LEU A 86 -9.48 -10.79 1.97
CA LEU A 86 -10.79 -11.34 1.69
C LEU A 86 -10.93 -11.73 0.21
N ASP A 87 -10.48 -10.88 -0.70
CA ASP A 87 -10.52 -11.15 -2.14
C ASP A 87 -9.73 -12.43 -2.45
N LEU A 88 -8.51 -12.55 -1.93
CA LEU A 88 -7.64 -13.71 -2.14
C LEU A 88 -8.19 -15.01 -1.52
N VAL A 89 -8.91 -14.91 -0.39
CA VAL A 89 -9.51 -16.07 0.30
C VAL A 89 -10.85 -16.49 -0.31
N THR A 90 -11.65 -15.54 -0.78
CA THR A 90 -13.01 -15.81 -1.29
C THR A 90 -13.07 -15.93 -2.82
N GLY A 91 -12.05 -15.46 -3.53
CA GLY A 91 -11.92 -15.54 -4.99
C GLY A 91 -13.05 -14.83 -5.73
N PHE A 92 -13.52 -13.69 -5.21
CA PHE A 92 -14.68 -12.98 -5.72
C PHE A 92 -14.40 -12.21 -7.03
#